data_AF-A0A3A0A8P6-F1
#
_entry.id   AF-A0A3A0A8P6-F1
#
_cell.length_a   1.000
_cell.length_b   1.000
_cell.length_c   1.000
_cell.angle_alpha   90.00
_cell.angle_beta   90.00
_cell.angle_gamma   90.00
#
_symmetry.space_group_name_H-M   'P 1'
#
loop_
_entity.id
_entity.type
_entity.pdbx_description
1 polymer ?
#
loop_
_entity_poly.entity_id
_entity_poly.type
_entity_poly.pdbx_seq_one_letter_code
_entity_poly.pdbx_strand_id
1 'polypeptide(L)'
;MVQASAQQCESVQQIIDIAATAEALAVTALGGAIAEAQAGRLALDAEQIQVLQAARFAEEAHYRFLVSAGAHALTHTFTLPDPAIIADVPTFLNTIIGLEEAFIAAYMAAAQVFAIHGRPDLVAYAMQTAAVEGDHRAHARFYAIRAGVVEGVPNNLAFESALFSSLGEAAAALHALGWIGGSGPQLVYPGPGEIIDPGMLSAVA
;
A
#
# COMPACT_ATOMS: atom_id res chain seq x y z
N MET A 1 -28.90 -4.53 -16.65
CA MET A 1 -29.57 -4.12 -15.40
C MET A 1 -29.28 -5.18 -14.36
N VAL A 2 -28.24 -4.98 -13.55
CA VAL A 2 -27.98 -5.82 -12.38
C VAL A 2 -28.68 -5.14 -11.21
N GLN A 3 -29.69 -5.81 -10.65
CA GLN A 3 -30.25 -5.41 -9.37
C GLN A 3 -29.17 -5.64 -8.32
N ALA A 4 -28.55 -4.55 -7.86
CA ALA A 4 -27.80 -4.56 -6.63
C ALA A 4 -28.80 -4.75 -5.49
N SER A 5 -28.82 -5.94 -4.89
CA SER A 5 -29.23 -6.05 -3.49
C SER A 5 -28.46 -4.99 -2.71
N ALA A 6 -29.13 -4.25 -1.84
CA ALA A 6 -28.50 -3.25 -0.97
C ALA A 6 -27.47 -3.92 -0.05
N GLN A 7 -26.28 -4.17 -0.57
CA GLN A 7 -25.09 -4.36 0.22
C GLN A 7 -24.92 -3.04 0.97
N GLN A 8 -25.00 -3.11 2.29
CA GLN A 8 -24.96 -1.94 3.15
C GLN A 8 -23.65 -1.21 2.83
N CYS A 9 -23.76 -0.03 2.23
CA CYS A 9 -22.59 0.74 1.80
C CYS A 9 -21.72 1.01 3.03
N GLU A 10 -20.43 0.72 2.95
CA GLU A 10 -19.48 0.94 4.05
C GLU A 10 -19.59 2.38 4.53
N SER A 11 -19.53 2.57 5.85
CA SER A 11 -19.45 3.91 6.39
C SER A 11 -18.09 4.54 6.06
N VAL A 12 -18.06 5.88 5.97
CA VAL A 12 -16.80 6.63 5.80
C VAL A 12 -15.78 6.23 6.86
N GLN A 13 -16.21 6.03 8.11
CA GLN A 13 -15.31 5.63 9.20
C GLN A 13 -14.67 4.26 8.96
N GLN A 14 -15.47 3.25 8.58
CA GLN A 14 -14.94 1.92 8.27
C GLN A 14 -13.88 1.97 7.16
N ILE A 15 -14.11 2.78 6.13
CA ILE A 15 -13.19 2.92 5.01
C ILE A 15 -11.88 3.56 5.47
N ILE A 16 -11.93 4.68 6.19
CA ILE A 16 -10.70 5.35 6.63
C ILE A 16 -9.92 4.52 7.67
N ASP A 17 -10.60 3.75 8.52
CA ASP A 17 -9.97 2.83 9.47
C ASP A 17 -9.25 1.67 8.75
N ILE A 18 -9.88 1.10 7.72
CA ILE A 18 -9.26 0.06 6.87
C ILE A 18 -8.07 0.63 6.11
N ALA A 19 -8.23 1.80 5.46
CA ALA A 19 -7.15 2.45 4.74
C ALA A 19 -5.97 2.74 5.67
N ALA A 20 -6.21 3.30 6.86
CA ALA A 20 -5.15 3.57 7.82
C ALA A 20 -4.43 2.30 8.29
N THR A 21 -5.14 1.17 8.35
CA THR A 21 -4.54 -0.14 8.65
C THR A 21 -3.63 -0.60 7.52
N ALA A 22 -4.03 -0.42 6.26
CA ALA A 22 -3.23 -0.76 5.09
C ALA A 22 -1.99 0.14 4.96
N GLU A 23 -2.12 1.45 5.22
CA GLU A 23 -0.96 2.36 5.22
C GLU A 23 0.05 2.00 6.31
N ALA A 24 -0.44 1.72 7.52
CA ALA A 24 0.43 1.27 8.61
C ALA A 24 1.13 -0.06 8.28
N LEU A 25 0.47 -0.96 7.54
CA LEU A 25 1.09 -2.19 7.02
C LEU A 25 2.24 -1.84 6.06
N ALA A 26 2.00 -0.97 5.08
CA ALA A 26 2.99 -0.61 4.07
C ALA A 26 4.21 0.09 4.67
N VAL A 27 4.01 1.07 5.58
CA VAL A 27 5.10 1.70 6.35
C VAL A 27 5.97 0.66 7.06
N THR A 28 5.31 -0.32 7.68
CA THR A 28 5.98 -1.37 8.47
C THR A 28 6.75 -2.35 7.58
N ALA A 29 6.13 -2.81 6.49
CA ALA A 29 6.72 -3.76 5.55
C ALA A 29 7.94 -3.15 4.84
N LEU A 30 7.83 -1.90 4.38
CA LEU A 30 8.93 -1.17 3.77
C LEU A 30 10.09 -0.95 4.77
N GLY A 31 9.78 -0.66 6.04
CA GLY A 31 10.80 -0.58 7.09
C GLY A 31 11.59 -1.88 7.24
N GLY A 32 10.89 -3.03 7.24
CA GLY A 32 11.52 -4.35 7.25
C GLY A 32 12.43 -4.58 6.04
N ALA A 33 11.93 -4.35 4.83
CA ALA A 33 12.71 -4.53 3.60
C ALA A 33 13.96 -3.63 3.55
N ILE A 34 13.84 -2.36 3.95
CA ILE A 34 14.98 -1.42 4.04
C ILE A 34 16.03 -1.93 5.03
N ALA A 35 15.61 -2.40 6.22
CA ALA A 35 16.54 -2.92 7.23
C ALA A 35 17.28 -4.16 6.74
N GLU A 36 16.60 -5.08 6.05
CA GLU A 36 17.23 -6.27 5.46
C GLU A 36 18.17 -5.92 4.32
N ALA A 37 17.82 -4.93 3.49
CA ALA A 37 18.68 -4.45 2.42
C ALA A 37 19.96 -3.79 2.96
N GLN A 38 19.84 -2.91 3.96
CA GLN A 38 20.99 -2.29 4.63
C GLN A 38 21.90 -3.32 5.32
N ALA A 39 21.34 -4.44 5.76
CA ALA A 39 22.10 -5.53 6.34
C ALA A 39 22.67 -6.52 5.30
N GLY A 40 22.45 -6.27 4.00
CA GLY A 40 22.93 -7.11 2.90
C GLY A 40 22.20 -8.44 2.74
N ARG A 41 21.03 -8.62 3.37
CA ARG A 41 20.22 -9.84 3.30
C ARG A 41 19.17 -9.80 2.18
N LEU A 42 18.74 -8.59 1.80
CA LEU A 42 17.99 -8.35 0.57
C LEU A 42 18.89 -7.59 -0.41
N ALA A 43 19.18 -8.17 -1.57
CA ALA A 43 20.19 -7.64 -2.51
C ALA A 43 19.68 -6.44 -3.33
N LEU A 44 19.33 -5.35 -2.66
CA LEU A 44 18.99 -4.06 -3.29
C LEU A 44 20.20 -3.14 -3.35
N ASP A 45 20.32 -2.38 -4.43
CA ASP A 45 21.32 -1.33 -4.56
C ASP A 45 20.90 -0.03 -3.84
N ALA A 46 21.80 0.95 -3.80
CA ALA A 46 21.58 2.21 -3.09
C ALA A 46 20.41 3.03 -3.66
N GLU A 47 20.19 2.98 -4.98
CA GLU A 47 19.10 3.68 -5.64
C GLU A 47 17.76 3.06 -5.23
N GLN A 48 17.68 1.73 -5.26
CA GLN A 48 16.49 0.98 -4.83
C GLN A 48 16.16 1.27 -3.36
N ILE A 49 17.16 1.27 -2.47
CA ILE A 49 16.96 1.61 -1.05
C ILE A 49 16.42 3.04 -0.90
N GLN A 50 16.95 4.00 -1.67
CA GLN A 50 16.47 5.39 -1.64
C GLN A 50 15.01 5.49 -2.09
N VAL A 51 14.62 4.75 -3.14
CA VAL A 51 13.23 4.70 -3.59
C VAL A 51 12.32 4.11 -2.52
N LEU A 52 12.73 3.02 -1.86
CA LEU A 52 11.94 2.45 -0.75
C LEU A 52 11.80 3.39 0.44
N GLN A 53 12.84 4.19 0.74
CA GLN A 53 12.76 5.21 1.78
C GLN A 53 11.75 6.31 1.43
N ALA A 54 11.73 6.73 0.16
CA ALA A 54 10.76 7.70 -0.32
C ALA A 54 9.33 7.15 -0.29
N ALA A 55 9.12 5.91 -0.76
CA ALA A 55 7.82 5.24 -0.67
C ALA A 55 7.35 5.13 0.79
N ARG A 56 8.22 4.66 1.70
CA ARG A 56 7.88 4.55 3.13
C ARG A 56 7.47 5.88 3.75
N PHE A 57 8.10 6.97 3.33
CA PHE A 57 7.72 8.30 3.77
C PHE A 57 6.34 8.72 3.21
N ALA A 58 6.04 8.41 1.95
CA ALA A 58 4.73 8.65 1.35
C ALA A 58 3.62 7.90 2.09
N GLU A 59 3.81 6.61 2.40
CA GLU A 59 2.81 5.82 3.15
C GLU A 59 2.61 6.35 4.57
N GLU A 60 3.67 6.83 5.21
CA GLU A 60 3.54 7.46 6.52
C GLU A 60 2.75 8.77 6.43
N ALA A 61 2.89 9.53 5.34
CA ALA A 61 2.09 10.73 5.10
C ALA A 61 0.62 10.38 4.82
N HIS A 62 0.34 9.35 4.02
CA HIS A 62 -1.02 8.82 3.79
C HIS A 62 -1.67 8.40 5.12
N TYR A 63 -0.96 7.58 5.91
CA TYR A 63 -1.39 7.18 7.25
C TYR A 63 -1.73 8.36 8.14
N ARG A 64 -0.82 9.34 8.25
CA ARG A 64 -1.02 10.53 9.09
C ARG A 64 -2.18 11.39 8.63
N PHE A 65 -2.39 11.53 7.32
CA PHE A 65 -3.55 12.22 6.79
C PHE A 65 -4.84 11.52 7.25
N LEU A 66 -4.93 10.21 7.08
CA LEU A 66 -6.11 9.44 7.49
C LEU A 66 -6.38 9.57 8.99
N VAL A 67 -5.35 9.47 9.83
CA VAL A 67 -5.46 9.69 11.28
C VAL A 67 -5.94 11.11 11.58
N SER A 68 -5.44 12.13 10.88
CA SER A 68 -5.91 13.51 11.02
C SER A 68 -7.37 13.70 10.59
N ALA A 69 -7.84 12.88 9.65
CA ALA A 69 -9.23 12.81 9.22
C ALA A 69 -10.13 11.96 10.16
N GLY A 70 -9.58 11.46 11.27
CA GLY A 70 -10.30 10.72 12.31
C GLY A 70 -10.22 9.20 12.20
N ALA A 71 -9.35 8.66 11.35
CA ALA A 71 -9.14 7.22 11.24
C ALA A 71 -8.47 6.62 12.48
N HIS A 72 -8.86 5.39 12.81
CA HIS A 72 -8.21 4.54 13.79
C HIS A 72 -7.85 3.22 13.11
N ALA A 73 -6.55 2.97 12.92
CA ALA A 73 -6.10 1.69 12.40
C ALA A 73 -6.61 0.54 13.29
N LEU A 74 -7.11 -0.51 12.64
CA LEU A 74 -7.71 -1.68 13.28
C LEU A 74 -6.66 -2.55 14.00
N THR A 75 -5.40 -2.44 13.58
CA THR A 75 -4.24 -3.06 14.23
C THR A 75 -2.96 -2.28 13.90
N HIS A 76 -1.96 -2.38 14.76
CA HIS A 76 -0.57 -1.96 14.51
C HIS A 76 0.40 -3.14 14.50
N THR A 77 -0.13 -4.36 14.61
CA THR A 77 0.63 -5.61 14.52
C THR A 77 0.23 -6.33 13.25
N PHE A 78 1.23 -6.62 12.43
CA PHE A 78 1.14 -7.31 11.16
C PHE A 78 1.97 -8.59 11.19
N THR A 79 1.84 -9.38 10.14
CA THR A 79 2.56 -10.63 9.98
C THR A 79 3.27 -10.60 8.63
N LEU A 80 4.52 -11.06 8.58
CA LEU A 80 5.22 -11.33 7.32
C LEU A 80 4.80 -12.72 6.81
N PRO A 81 3.99 -12.84 5.74
CA PRO A 81 3.43 -14.13 5.35
C PRO A 81 4.47 -15.09 4.77
N ASP A 82 5.51 -14.56 4.15
CA ASP A 82 6.64 -15.32 3.61
C ASP A 82 7.97 -14.61 3.93
N PRO A 83 8.87 -15.22 4.72
CA PRO A 83 10.20 -14.67 4.98
C PRO A 83 11.03 -14.36 3.71
N ALA A 84 10.75 -15.02 2.58
CA ALA A 84 11.43 -14.74 1.32
C ALA A 84 11.14 -13.32 0.79
N ILE A 85 10.03 -12.69 1.19
CA ILE A 85 9.69 -11.31 0.80
C ILE A 85 10.80 -10.32 1.19
N ILE A 86 11.53 -10.59 2.27
CA ILE A 86 12.60 -9.70 2.75
C ILE A 86 14.00 -10.31 2.58
N ALA A 87 14.12 -11.40 1.82
CA ALA A 87 15.38 -12.11 1.60
C ALA A 87 15.66 -12.42 0.11
N ASP A 88 14.64 -12.35 -0.75
CA ASP A 88 14.71 -12.68 -2.17
C ASP A 88 14.15 -11.55 -3.02
N VAL A 89 14.96 -11.01 -3.94
CA VAL A 89 14.60 -9.83 -4.75
C VAL A 89 13.40 -10.12 -5.68
N PRO A 90 13.34 -11.25 -6.42
CA PRO A 90 12.14 -11.61 -7.19
C PRO A 90 10.87 -11.69 -6.35
N THR A 91 10.91 -12.34 -5.18
CA THR A 91 9.76 -12.45 -4.27
C THR A 91 9.36 -11.09 -3.74
N PHE A 92 10.32 -10.27 -3.32
CA PHE A 92 10.10 -8.90 -2.86
C PHE A 92 9.38 -8.05 -3.92
N LEU A 93 9.93 -8.00 -5.14
CA LEU A 93 9.41 -7.13 -6.20
C LEU A 93 8.02 -7.56 -6.68
N ASN A 94 7.77 -8.87 -6.82
CA ASN A 94 6.43 -9.37 -7.15
C ASN A 94 5.42 -9.05 -6.04
N THR A 95 5.85 -9.12 -4.78
CA THR A 95 5.00 -8.82 -3.63
C THR A 95 4.62 -7.34 -3.60
N ILE A 96 5.60 -6.44 -3.78
CA ILE A 96 5.32 -4.99 -3.85
C ILE A 96 4.37 -4.71 -5.02
N ILE A 97 4.64 -5.21 -6.23
CA ILE A 97 3.75 -5.00 -7.39
C ILE A 97 2.31 -5.43 -7.08
N GLY A 98 2.11 -6.61 -6.49
CA GLY A 98 0.78 -7.09 -6.14
C GLY A 98 0.09 -6.29 -5.05
N LEU A 99 0.84 -5.82 -4.03
CA LEU A 99 0.31 -4.94 -3.00
C LEU A 99 -0.10 -3.58 -3.58
N GLU A 100 0.72 -2.97 -4.42
CA GLU A 100 0.38 -1.70 -5.07
C GLU A 100 -0.85 -1.83 -5.97
N GLU A 101 -0.98 -2.94 -6.72
CA GLU A 101 -2.20 -3.20 -7.50
C GLU A 101 -3.44 -3.30 -6.62
N ALA A 102 -3.32 -3.92 -5.43
CA ALA A 102 -4.40 -3.97 -4.46
C ALA A 102 -4.70 -2.59 -3.85
N PHE A 103 -3.68 -1.77 -3.56
CA PHE A 103 -3.83 -0.45 -2.94
C PHE A 103 -4.50 0.53 -3.89
N ILE A 104 -4.07 0.57 -5.15
CA ILE A 104 -4.71 1.35 -6.22
C ILE A 104 -6.20 0.98 -6.32
N ALA A 105 -6.52 -0.32 -6.40
CA ALA A 105 -7.89 -0.79 -6.49
C ALA A 105 -8.72 -0.44 -5.24
N ALA A 106 -8.12 -0.54 -4.05
CA ALA A 106 -8.77 -0.16 -2.81
C ALA A 106 -9.09 1.34 -2.80
N TYR A 107 -8.15 2.22 -3.15
CA TYR A 107 -8.40 3.66 -3.18
C TYR A 107 -9.40 4.09 -4.25
N MET A 108 -9.47 3.38 -5.39
CA MET A 108 -10.55 3.57 -6.35
C MET A 108 -11.93 3.23 -5.76
N ALA A 109 -12.04 2.12 -5.01
CA ALA A 109 -13.26 1.75 -4.31
C ALA A 109 -13.62 2.76 -3.19
N ALA A 110 -12.62 3.23 -2.42
CA ALA A 110 -12.81 4.29 -1.43
C ALA A 110 -13.37 5.56 -2.06
N ALA A 111 -12.79 6.03 -3.18
CA ALA A 111 -13.25 7.22 -3.88
C ALA A 111 -14.73 7.11 -4.29
N GLN A 112 -15.17 5.94 -4.77
CA GLN A 112 -16.57 5.71 -5.10
C GLN A 112 -17.48 5.84 -3.87
N VAL A 113 -17.10 5.24 -2.74
CA VAL A 113 -17.93 5.29 -1.53
C VAL A 113 -17.91 6.69 -0.90
N PHE A 114 -16.77 7.38 -0.88
CA PHE A 114 -16.70 8.77 -0.44
C PHE A 114 -17.58 9.70 -1.28
N ALA A 115 -17.65 9.46 -2.60
CA ALA A 115 -18.55 10.21 -3.47
C ALA A 115 -20.03 9.96 -3.11
N ILE A 116 -20.41 8.71 -2.83
CA ILE A 116 -21.77 8.34 -2.39
C ILE A 116 -22.14 9.04 -1.07
N HIS A 117 -21.19 9.18 -0.14
CA HIS A 117 -21.40 9.87 1.13
C HIS A 117 -21.22 11.39 1.08
N GLY A 118 -21.00 11.97 -0.11
CA GLY A 118 -20.85 13.42 -0.25
C GLY A 118 -19.58 13.97 0.41
N ARG A 119 -18.47 13.23 0.35
CA ARG A 119 -17.15 13.60 0.89
C ARG A 119 -16.14 13.90 -0.22
N PRO A 120 -16.30 15.00 -0.97
CA PRO A 120 -15.42 15.33 -2.09
C PRO A 120 -13.97 15.58 -1.66
N ASP A 121 -13.75 16.00 -0.41
CA ASP A 121 -12.44 16.13 0.21
C ASP A 121 -11.71 14.77 0.27
N LEU A 122 -12.41 13.72 0.72
CA LEU A 122 -11.85 12.38 0.78
C LEU A 122 -11.75 11.71 -0.59
N VAL A 123 -12.62 12.06 -1.55
CA VAL A 123 -12.46 11.66 -2.95
C VAL A 123 -11.16 12.20 -3.53
N ALA A 124 -10.89 13.50 -3.33
CA ALA A 124 -9.65 14.11 -3.82
C ALA A 124 -8.41 13.47 -3.19
N TYR A 125 -8.46 13.16 -1.89
CA TYR A 125 -7.40 12.41 -1.22
C TYR A 125 -7.20 11.01 -1.84
N ALA A 126 -8.26 10.20 -1.93
CA ALA A 126 -8.16 8.84 -2.45
C ALA A 126 -7.60 8.79 -3.87
N MET A 127 -7.97 9.77 -4.72
CA MET A 127 -7.41 9.90 -6.07
C MET A 127 -5.93 10.31 -6.08
N GLN A 128 -5.51 11.19 -5.17
CA GLN A 128 -4.09 11.56 -5.02
C GLN A 128 -3.27 10.37 -4.54
N THR A 129 -3.74 9.64 -3.53
CA THR A 129 -3.07 8.45 -3.03
C THR A 129 -2.96 7.38 -4.12
N ALA A 130 -4.06 7.04 -4.80
CA ALA A 130 -4.02 6.06 -5.90
C ALA A 130 -3.05 6.45 -7.03
N ALA A 131 -2.84 7.74 -7.28
CA ALA A 131 -1.84 8.19 -8.24
C ALA A 131 -0.41 7.91 -7.75
N VAL A 132 -0.12 8.16 -6.47
CA VAL A 132 1.17 7.86 -5.84
C VAL A 132 1.43 6.35 -5.82
N GLU A 133 0.44 5.52 -5.51
CA GLU A 133 0.58 4.05 -5.60
C GLU A 133 0.87 3.58 -7.03
N GLY A 134 0.33 4.29 -8.02
CA GLY A 134 0.67 4.12 -9.42
C GLY A 134 2.16 4.33 -9.69
N ASP A 135 2.77 5.35 -9.09
CA ASP A 135 4.20 5.63 -9.19
C ASP A 135 5.03 4.59 -8.44
N HIS A 136 4.62 4.16 -7.25
CA HIS A 136 5.26 3.06 -6.51
C HIS A 136 5.30 1.78 -7.34
N ARG A 137 4.16 1.38 -7.92
CA ARG A 137 4.07 0.21 -8.79
C ARG A 137 4.93 0.35 -10.04
N ALA A 138 4.98 1.53 -10.65
CA ALA A 138 5.82 1.77 -11.81
C ALA A 138 7.31 1.59 -11.48
N HIS A 139 7.78 2.12 -10.34
CA HIS A 139 9.16 1.89 -9.89
C HIS A 139 9.44 0.41 -9.59
N ALA A 140 8.52 -0.27 -8.90
CA ALA A 140 8.65 -1.70 -8.61
C ALA A 140 8.74 -2.53 -9.91
N ARG A 141 7.89 -2.25 -10.91
CA ARG A 141 7.95 -2.89 -12.23
C ARG A 141 9.24 -2.56 -12.97
N PHE A 142 9.71 -1.31 -12.92
CA PHE A 142 10.99 -0.94 -13.54
C PHE A 142 12.14 -1.78 -12.99
N TYR A 143 12.25 -1.91 -11.67
CA TYR A 143 13.28 -2.75 -11.06
C TYR A 143 13.07 -4.24 -11.34
N ALA A 144 11.84 -4.72 -11.35
CA ALA A 144 11.52 -6.11 -11.70
C ALA A 144 11.92 -6.45 -13.14
N ILE A 145 11.68 -5.56 -14.09
CA ILE A 145 12.09 -5.72 -15.49
C ILE A 145 13.62 -5.73 -15.60
N ARG A 146 14.30 -4.79 -14.93
CA ARG A 146 15.77 -4.75 -14.92
C ARG A 146 16.39 -6.00 -14.31
N ALA A 147 15.73 -6.60 -13.32
CA ALA A 147 16.15 -7.84 -12.68
C ALA A 147 15.75 -9.10 -13.45
N GLY A 148 15.02 -8.98 -14.58
CA GLY A 148 14.52 -10.13 -15.34
C GLY A 148 13.43 -10.93 -14.63
N VAL A 149 12.75 -10.33 -13.65
CA VAL A 149 11.66 -10.95 -12.86
C VAL A 149 10.35 -10.93 -13.64
N VAL A 150 10.09 -9.84 -14.36
CA VAL A 150 8.92 -9.68 -15.24
C VAL A 150 9.34 -9.07 -16.57
N GLU A 151 8.50 -9.21 -17.59
CA GLU A 151 8.71 -8.61 -18.91
C GLU A 151 7.78 -7.41 -19.14
N GLY A 152 8.13 -6.53 -20.09
CA GLY A 152 7.28 -5.43 -20.54
C GLY A 152 7.83 -4.05 -20.22
N VAL A 153 6.93 -3.08 -19.99
CA VAL A 153 7.23 -1.70 -19.61
C VAL A 153 6.52 -1.35 -18.29
N PRO A 154 7.07 -0.45 -17.46
CA PRO A 154 6.46 -0.11 -16.17
C PRO A 154 5.03 0.44 -16.26
N ASN A 155 4.81 1.34 -17.23
CA ASN A 155 3.51 1.93 -17.53
C ASN A 155 2.84 1.16 -18.68
N ASN A 156 2.11 0.11 -18.33
CA ASN A 156 1.50 -0.82 -19.28
C ASN A 156 -0.04 -0.80 -19.27
N LEU A 157 -0.68 0.12 -18.52
CA LEU A 157 -2.14 0.20 -18.39
C LEU A 157 -2.67 1.51 -18.95
N ALA A 158 -3.80 1.43 -19.66
CA ALA A 158 -4.57 2.62 -20.05
C ALA A 158 -5.60 3.02 -18.97
N PHE A 159 -6.05 2.04 -18.18
CA PHE A 159 -6.96 2.20 -17.05
C PHE A 159 -6.58 1.20 -15.97
N GLU A 160 -6.75 1.59 -14.71
CA GLU A 160 -6.49 0.73 -13.57
C GLU A 160 -7.54 -0.38 -13.42
N SER A 161 -7.11 -1.49 -12.81
CA SER A 161 -7.96 -2.65 -12.54
C SER A 161 -8.81 -2.43 -11.30
N ALA A 162 -10.13 -2.53 -11.44
CA ALA A 162 -11.07 -2.52 -10.31
C ALA A 162 -11.15 -3.91 -9.66
N LEU A 163 -10.16 -4.26 -8.83
CA LEU A 163 -10.07 -5.58 -8.17
C LEU A 163 -11.10 -5.77 -7.05
N PHE A 164 -11.56 -4.68 -6.44
CA PHE A 164 -12.45 -4.71 -5.28
C PHE A 164 -13.67 -3.83 -5.50
N SER A 165 -14.81 -4.25 -4.94
CA SER A 165 -16.05 -3.48 -4.89
C SER A 165 -16.21 -2.69 -3.59
N SER A 166 -15.32 -2.92 -2.61
CA SER A 166 -15.32 -2.29 -1.27
C SER A 166 -13.93 -2.35 -0.63
N LEU A 167 -13.67 -1.55 0.40
CA LEU A 167 -12.43 -1.65 1.17
C LEU A 167 -12.41 -2.89 2.07
N GLY A 168 -13.56 -3.35 2.54
CA GLY A 168 -13.69 -4.60 3.27
C GLY A 168 -13.21 -5.81 2.48
N GLU A 169 -13.44 -5.83 1.16
CA GLU A 169 -12.88 -6.87 0.27
C GLU A 169 -11.35 -6.78 0.19
N ALA A 170 -10.79 -5.57 0.09
CA ALA A 170 -9.34 -5.38 0.11
C ALA A 170 -8.72 -5.81 1.46
N ALA A 171 -9.35 -5.45 2.58
CA ALA A 171 -8.92 -5.87 3.91
C ALA A 171 -8.98 -7.41 4.06
N ALA A 172 -10.04 -8.04 3.57
CA ALA A 172 -10.18 -9.49 3.57
C ALA A 172 -9.07 -10.17 2.75
N ALA A 173 -8.63 -9.56 1.64
CA ALA A 173 -7.50 -10.06 0.86
C ALA A 173 -6.19 -10.01 1.67
N LEU A 174 -5.92 -8.93 2.42
CA LEU A 174 -4.74 -8.84 3.29
C LEU A 174 -4.74 -9.91 4.39
N HIS A 175 -5.91 -10.20 4.97
CA HIS A 175 -6.07 -11.32 5.91
C HIS A 175 -5.81 -12.67 5.24
N ALA A 176 -6.39 -12.91 4.06
CA ALA A 176 -6.25 -14.17 3.33
C ALA A 176 -4.80 -14.43 2.88
N LEU A 177 -4.07 -13.37 2.51
CA LEU A 177 -2.65 -13.42 2.19
C LEU A 177 -1.75 -13.57 3.42
N GLY A 178 -2.30 -13.48 4.64
CA GLY A 178 -1.58 -13.67 5.88
C GLY A 178 -0.82 -12.45 6.39
N TRP A 179 -1.02 -11.27 5.80
CA TRP A 179 -0.44 -10.01 6.28
C TRP A 179 -1.03 -9.54 7.61
N ILE A 180 -2.27 -9.93 7.90
CA ILE A 180 -2.97 -9.59 9.14
C ILE A 180 -3.50 -10.87 9.80
N GLY A 181 -3.01 -11.17 11.00
CA GLY A 181 -3.42 -12.35 11.76
C GLY A 181 -2.87 -13.68 11.23
N GLY A 182 -1.86 -13.64 10.36
CA GLY A 182 -1.15 -14.84 9.89
C GLY A 182 -0.20 -15.42 10.93
N SER A 183 0.43 -16.55 10.60
CA SER A 183 1.34 -17.32 11.48
C SER A 183 2.83 -17.00 11.34
N GLY A 184 3.21 -16.12 10.40
CA GLY A 184 4.59 -15.71 10.18
C GLY A 184 5.15 -14.79 11.26
N PRO A 185 6.39 -14.29 11.10
CA PRO A 185 6.99 -13.32 12.02
C PRO A 185 6.11 -12.07 12.18
N GLN A 186 5.95 -11.61 13.42
CA GLN A 186 5.22 -10.39 13.70
C GLN A 186 6.05 -9.15 13.38
N LEU A 187 5.41 -8.17 12.76
CA LEU A 187 5.93 -6.84 12.51
C LEU A 187 5.05 -5.83 13.25
N VAL A 188 5.65 -4.84 13.90
CA VAL A 188 4.92 -3.81 14.65
C VAL A 188 5.18 -2.46 14.03
N TYR A 189 4.13 -1.70 13.75
CA TYR A 189 4.22 -0.34 13.22
C TYR A 189 5.08 0.56 14.13
N PRO A 190 5.99 1.39 13.59
CA PRO A 190 6.18 1.67 12.16
C PRO A 190 7.19 0.77 11.43
N GLY A 191 7.60 -0.36 12.03
CA GLY A 191 8.72 -1.17 11.55
C GLY A 191 10.09 -0.58 11.94
N PRO A 192 11.19 -1.28 11.63
CA PRO A 192 12.53 -0.86 12.03
C PRO A 192 13.03 0.37 11.25
N GLY A 193 14.00 1.08 11.84
CA GLY A 193 14.67 2.23 11.22
C GLY A 193 13.83 3.52 11.22
N GLU A 194 14.50 4.65 10.98
CA GLU A 194 13.87 5.96 10.91
C GLU A 194 13.08 6.13 9.59
N ILE A 195 11.98 6.88 9.65
CA ILE A 195 11.24 7.35 8.47
C ILE A 195 11.88 8.68 8.06
N ILE A 196 12.57 8.69 6.92
CA ILE A 196 13.36 9.84 6.46
C ILE A 196 12.55 10.60 5.41
N ASP A 197 12.34 11.90 5.63
CA ASP A 197 11.80 12.80 4.60
C ASP A 197 12.88 13.04 3.51
N PRO A 198 12.66 12.63 2.25
CA PRO A 198 13.65 12.83 1.19
C PRO A 198 13.59 14.25 0.60
N GLY A 199 12.94 15.21 1.27
CA GLY A 199 12.72 16.56 0.79
C GLY A 199 11.48 16.66 -0.09
N MET A 200 10.44 15.87 0.22
CA MET A 200 9.19 15.85 -0.54
C MET A 200 8.53 17.23 -0.50
N LEU A 201 8.11 17.73 -1.66
CA LEU A 201 7.25 18.91 -1.72
C LEU A 201 5.88 18.50 -1.17
N SER A 202 5.53 18.96 0.03
CA SER A 202 4.20 18.68 0.60
C SER A 202 3.13 19.37 -0.25
N ALA A 203 2.53 18.62 -1.17
CA ALA A 203 1.33 19.04 -1.89
C ALA A 203 0.10 18.61 -1.09
N VAL A 204 0.03 18.96 0.20
CA VAL A 204 -1.22 18.86 0.95
C VAL A 204 -1.75 20.27 1.09
N ALA A 205 -2.75 20.60 0.26
CA ALA A 205 -3.54 21.83 0.34
C ALA A 205 -4.94 21.48 0.85
#